data_AF-A0A817MNH1-F1
#
_entry.id   AF-A0A817MNH1-F1
#
_cell.length_a   1.000
_cell.length_b   1.000
_cell.length_c   1.000
_cell.angle_alpha   90.00
_cell.angle_beta   90.00
_cell.angle_gamma   90.00
#
_symmetry.space_group_name_H-M   'P 1'
#
loop_
_entity.id
_entity.type
_entity.pdbx_description
1 polymer ?
#
loop_
_entity_poly.entity_id
_entity_poly.type
_entity_poly.pdbx_seq_one_letter_code
_entity_poly.pdbx_strand_id
1 'polypeptide(L)'
;MRSSRACRAIYNEVDLDLSCLHRLIYDSDSDASNSASSSSSSSPHFTLISQPEINRSEAYDLDELYRKLNDTYQMLAKTTKKSDDNDESICIICYSHQIQAEFRPCKHQACLSCINMHFMTSKECFFCKTHVDQVVDLITGRVIDSIKPNENNTKDK
;
A
#
# COMPACT_ATOMS: atom_id res chain seq x y z
N MET A 1 -29.30 4.55 1.31
CA MET A 1 -28.16 3.79 1.89
C MET A 1 -26.92 4.65 1.72
N ARG A 2 -26.45 5.31 2.78
CA ARG A 2 -25.22 6.10 2.74
C ARG A 2 -24.06 5.11 2.74
N SER A 3 -23.50 4.83 1.57
CA SER A 3 -22.23 4.11 1.46
C SER A 3 -21.21 4.88 2.28
N SER A 4 -20.79 4.31 3.41
CA SER A 4 -19.79 4.93 4.28
C SER A 4 -18.53 5.22 3.46
N ARG A 5 -17.89 6.37 3.68
CA ARG A 5 -16.61 6.71 3.04
C ARG A 5 -15.58 5.58 3.20
N ALA A 6 -15.63 4.86 4.31
CA ALA A 6 -14.83 3.67 4.58
C ALA A 6 -15.03 2.55 3.54
N CYS A 7 -16.26 2.30 3.06
CA CYS A 7 -16.49 1.30 2.02
C CYS A 7 -15.84 1.71 0.70
N ARG A 8 -15.89 2.99 0.34
CA ARG A 8 -15.30 3.48 -0.92
C ARG A 8 -13.78 3.41 -0.92
N ALA A 9 -13.13 3.71 0.22
CA ALA A 9 -11.69 3.55 0.37
C ALA A 9 -11.27 2.06 0.20
N ILE A 10 -11.97 1.12 0.84
CA ILE A 10 -11.64 -0.32 0.72
C ILE A 10 -11.74 -0.83 -0.72
N TYR A 11 -12.71 -0.33 -1.51
CA TYR A 11 -12.86 -0.74 -2.91
C TYR A 11 -11.86 -0.08 -3.87
N ASN A 12 -11.28 1.07 -3.51
CA ASN A 12 -10.35 1.81 -4.36
C ASN A 12 -8.87 1.41 -4.13
N GLU A 13 -8.52 0.93 -2.94
CA GLU A 13 -7.12 0.70 -2.51
C GLU A 13 -6.58 -0.70 -2.84
N VAL A 14 -7.36 -1.57 -3.49
CA VAL A 14 -6.79 -2.80 -4.04
C VAL A 14 -6.08 -2.41 -5.33
N ASP A 15 -4.85 -1.94 -5.21
CA ASP A 15 -3.88 -1.77 -6.30
C ASP A 15 -3.49 -3.15 -6.86
N LEU A 16 -4.48 -3.81 -7.44
CA LEU A 16 -4.29 -5.05 -8.18
C LEU A 16 -3.58 -4.68 -9.47
N ASP A 17 -2.27 -4.91 -9.53
CA ASP A 17 -1.53 -4.78 -10.79
C ASP A 17 -2.05 -5.82 -11.79
N LEU A 18 -2.90 -5.35 -12.71
CA LEU A 18 -3.46 -6.17 -13.79
C LEU A 18 -2.36 -6.78 -14.66
N SER A 19 -1.17 -6.19 -14.72
CA SER A 19 -0.02 -6.73 -15.44
C SER A 19 0.55 -7.98 -14.76
N CYS A 20 0.53 -8.03 -13.41
CA CYS A 20 0.85 -9.25 -12.66
C CYS A 20 -0.17 -10.34 -12.95
N LEU A 21 -1.46 -10.00 -12.95
CA LEU A 21 -2.54 -10.97 -13.22
C LEU A 21 -2.48 -11.49 -14.65
N HIS A 22 -2.22 -10.62 -15.64
CA HIS A 22 -2.04 -11.01 -17.03
C HIS A 22 -0.87 -11.99 -17.19
N ARG A 23 0.26 -11.75 -16.54
CA ARG A 23 1.40 -12.69 -16.56
C ARG A 23 1.06 -14.03 -15.88
N LEU A 24 0.30 -14.02 -14.79
CA LEU A 24 -0.14 -15.25 -14.12
C LEU A 24 -1.10 -16.07 -15.00
N ILE A 25 -1.95 -15.42 -15.80
CA ILE A 25 -2.96 -16.09 -16.63
C ILE A 25 -2.40 -16.51 -17.99
N TYR A 26 -1.68 -15.62 -18.67
CA TYR A 26 -1.18 -15.84 -20.03
C TYR A 26 0.32 -16.13 -20.03
N ASP A 27 0.75 -16.99 -20.95
CA ASP A 27 2.17 -17.27 -21.15
C ASP A 27 2.76 -16.14 -22.02
N SER A 28 3.60 -15.29 -21.43
CA SER A 28 4.28 -14.23 -22.16
C SER A 28 5.52 -14.77 -22.86
N ASP A 29 5.36 -15.69 -23.82
CA ASP A 29 6.47 -16.10 -24.71
C ASP A 29 5.97 -16.47 -26.12
N SER A 30 5.78 -15.43 -26.93
CA SER A 30 6.16 -15.44 -28.34
C SER A 30 6.64 -14.04 -28.74
N ASP A 31 7.95 -13.93 -28.99
CA ASP A 31 8.71 -12.81 -29.59
C ASP A 31 9.49 -11.87 -28.65
N ALA A 32 10.70 -12.30 -28.25
CA ALA A 32 11.83 -11.41 -28.02
C ALA A 32 13.15 -12.06 -28.46
N SER A 33 13.38 -12.05 -29.78
CA SER A 33 14.71 -12.26 -30.36
C SER A 33 15.68 -11.16 -29.92
N ASN A 34 16.83 -11.59 -29.38
CA ASN A 34 18.09 -10.86 -29.16
C ASN A 34 18.09 -9.64 -28.22
N SER A 35 18.62 -9.82 -27.00
CA SER A 35 19.70 -8.99 -26.43
C SER A 35 20.38 -9.71 -25.27
N ALA A 36 21.70 -9.61 -25.25
CA ALA A 36 22.61 -10.49 -24.51
C ALA A 36 22.70 -10.21 -23.00
N SER A 37 23.05 -11.29 -22.29
CA SER A 37 23.78 -11.37 -21.01
C SER A 37 23.12 -10.88 -19.72
N SER A 38 22.65 -11.82 -18.90
CA SER A 38 23.29 -12.17 -17.62
C SER A 38 22.67 -13.45 -17.04
N SER A 39 23.53 -14.35 -16.55
CA SER A 39 23.22 -15.66 -15.99
C SER A 39 22.35 -15.60 -14.72
N SER A 40 21.15 -16.15 -14.78
CA SER A 40 20.40 -16.65 -13.62
C SER A 40 19.42 -17.74 -14.08
N SER A 41 19.42 -18.89 -13.40
CA SER A 41 18.57 -20.07 -13.63
C SER A 41 17.14 -19.73 -14.09
N SER A 42 16.83 -19.98 -15.36
CA SER A 42 15.51 -19.79 -15.96
C SER A 42 14.55 -20.88 -15.47
N SER A 43 13.99 -20.72 -14.28
CA SER A 43 12.84 -21.50 -13.87
C SER A 43 11.67 -21.18 -14.81
N PRO A 44 10.88 -22.17 -15.25
CA PRO A 44 9.72 -21.93 -16.10
C PRO A 44 8.79 -20.94 -15.42
N HIS A 45 8.37 -19.91 -16.16
CA HIS A 45 7.41 -18.92 -15.68
C HIS A 45 6.09 -19.63 -15.35
N PHE A 46 5.53 -19.37 -14.16
CA PHE A 46 4.28 -20.00 -13.74
C PHE A 46 3.10 -19.30 -14.42
N THR A 47 2.42 -20.05 -15.27
CA THR A 47 1.18 -19.63 -15.93
C THR A 47 0.07 -20.61 -15.62
N LEU A 48 -1.10 -20.09 -15.26
CA LEU A 48 -2.27 -20.88 -14.87
C LEU A 48 -2.77 -21.73 -16.03
N ILE A 49 -2.94 -21.15 -17.23
CA ILE A 49 -3.47 -21.86 -18.40
C ILE A 49 -2.57 -23.05 -18.82
N SER A 50 -1.29 -23.02 -18.48
CA SER A 50 -0.33 -24.10 -18.79
C SER A 50 -0.34 -25.23 -17.76
N GLN A 51 -1.14 -25.14 -16.68
CA GLN A 51 -1.21 -26.19 -15.66
C GLN A 51 -2.07 -27.38 -16.11
N PRO A 52 -1.66 -28.63 -15.83
CA PRO A 52 -2.37 -29.83 -16.26
C PRO A 52 -3.75 -30.00 -15.58
N GLU A 53 -3.95 -29.36 -14.44
CA GLU A 53 -5.18 -29.42 -13.64
C GLU A 53 -6.26 -28.44 -14.16
N ILE A 54 -5.94 -27.52 -15.07
CA ILE A 54 -6.89 -26.53 -15.59
C ILE A 54 -7.61 -27.05 -16.83
N ASN A 55 -8.94 -27.10 -16.76
CA ASN A 55 -9.77 -27.50 -17.88
C ASN A 55 -10.17 -26.31 -18.77
N ARG A 56 -10.71 -26.59 -19.96
CA ARG A 56 -11.09 -25.55 -20.94
C ARG A 56 -12.15 -24.55 -20.45
N SER A 57 -13.09 -24.99 -19.63
CA SER A 57 -14.09 -24.13 -18.99
C SER A 57 -13.43 -23.16 -18.02
N GLU A 58 -12.50 -23.65 -17.19
CA GLU A 58 -11.78 -22.81 -16.23
C GLU A 58 -10.88 -21.79 -16.93
N ALA A 59 -10.23 -22.18 -18.04
CA ALA A 59 -9.46 -21.25 -18.86
C ALA A 59 -10.34 -20.12 -19.44
N TYR A 60 -11.57 -20.44 -19.88
CA TYR A 60 -12.55 -19.46 -20.33
C TYR A 60 -13.02 -18.55 -19.19
N ASP A 61 -13.30 -19.12 -18.01
CA ASP A 61 -13.73 -18.36 -16.84
C ASP A 61 -12.64 -17.38 -16.37
N LEU A 62 -11.36 -17.77 -16.46
CA LEU A 62 -10.21 -16.91 -16.17
C LEU A 62 -10.10 -15.73 -17.15
N ASP A 63 -10.31 -15.98 -18.46
CA ASP A 63 -10.32 -14.92 -19.48
C ASP A 63 -11.49 -13.94 -19.27
N GLU A 64 -12.69 -14.48 -18.99
CA GLU A 64 -13.87 -13.67 -18.72
C GLU A 64 -13.69 -12.84 -17.45
N LEU A 65 -13.11 -13.41 -16.40
CA LEU A 65 -12.78 -12.72 -15.16
C LEU A 65 -11.77 -11.60 -15.41
N TYR A 66 -10.68 -11.89 -16.12
CA TYR A 66 -9.66 -10.90 -16.46
C TYR A 66 -10.27 -9.73 -17.23
N ARG A 67 -11.10 -10.00 -18.25
CA ARG A 67 -11.79 -8.96 -19.01
C ARG A 67 -12.69 -8.09 -18.14
N LYS A 68 -13.53 -8.71 -17.30
CA LYS A 68 -14.41 -7.97 -16.37
C LYS A 68 -13.62 -7.09 -15.40
N LEU A 69 -12.53 -7.61 -14.86
CA LEU A 69 -11.65 -6.86 -13.96
C LEU A 69 -10.99 -5.69 -14.68
N ASN A 70 -10.44 -5.91 -15.87
CA ASN A 70 -9.81 -4.86 -16.67
C ASN A 70 -10.80 -3.75 -17.07
N ASP A 71 -12.01 -4.12 -17.50
CA ASP A 71 -13.07 -3.16 -17.83
C ASP A 71 -13.47 -2.33 -16.59
N THR A 72 -13.66 -3.01 -15.45
CA THR A 72 -14.00 -2.36 -14.19
C THR A 72 -12.90 -1.41 -13.73
N TYR A 73 -11.63 -1.82 -13.80
CA TYR A 73 -10.49 -0.99 -13.44
C TYR A 73 -10.37 0.24 -14.34
N GLN A 74 -10.54 0.09 -15.66
CA GLN A 74 -10.56 1.23 -16.59
C GLN A 74 -11.74 2.19 -16.33
N MET A 75 -12.91 1.67 -15.97
CA MET A 75 -14.07 2.50 -15.59
C MET A 75 -13.81 3.23 -14.26
N LEU A 76 -13.24 2.56 -13.27
CA LEU A 76 -12.87 3.16 -11.99
C LEU A 76 -11.81 4.24 -12.18
N ALA A 77 -10.72 3.97 -12.90
CA ALA A 77 -9.67 4.95 -13.21
C ALA A 77 -10.21 6.22 -13.90
N LYS A 78 -11.28 6.11 -14.70
CA LYS A 78 -11.96 7.27 -15.33
C LYS A 78 -12.87 8.05 -14.37
N THR A 79 -13.38 7.39 -13.33
CA THR A 79 -14.30 7.99 -12.34
C THR A 79 -13.60 8.50 -11.09
N THR A 80 -12.48 7.89 -10.68
CA THR A 80 -11.66 8.29 -9.51
C THR A 80 -10.84 9.55 -9.77
N LYS A 81 -10.36 9.77 -11.01
CA LYS A 81 -9.70 11.04 -11.43
C LYS A 81 -10.55 12.31 -11.21
N LYS A 82 -11.83 12.19 -10.88
CA LYS A 82 -12.73 13.31 -10.56
C LYS A 82 -12.95 13.53 -9.06
N SER A 83 -12.41 12.69 -8.17
CA SER A 83 -12.61 12.78 -6.71
C SER A 83 -11.32 12.97 -5.90
N ASP A 84 -10.22 13.35 -6.55
CA ASP A 84 -8.86 13.04 -6.10
C ASP A 84 -8.23 13.94 -5.02
N ASP A 85 -8.93 14.94 -4.48
CA ASP A 85 -8.29 15.87 -3.55
C ASP A 85 -8.35 15.45 -2.07
N ASN A 86 -8.82 14.25 -1.71
CA ASN A 86 -9.07 13.94 -0.29
C ASN A 86 -8.70 12.54 0.19
N ASP A 87 -8.59 11.54 -0.68
CA ASP A 87 -8.39 10.14 -0.23
C ASP A 87 -6.91 9.84 0.11
N GLU A 88 -5.95 10.46 -0.59
CA GLU A 88 -4.51 10.34 -0.30
C GLU A 88 -4.11 10.92 1.08
N SER A 89 -5.00 11.72 1.68
CA SER A 89 -4.78 12.34 2.98
C SER A 89 -5.34 11.52 4.15
N ILE A 90 -5.85 10.31 3.93
CA ILE A 90 -6.46 9.50 5.00
C ILE A 90 -5.41 8.64 5.71
N CYS A 91 -5.47 8.60 7.04
CA CYS A 91 -4.59 7.78 7.85
C CYS A 91 -4.83 6.28 7.60
N ILE A 92 -3.85 5.61 7.00
CA ILE A 92 -3.88 4.17 6.69
C ILE A 92 -3.97 3.24 7.92
N ILE A 93 -3.77 3.78 9.13
CA ILE A 93 -3.94 3.00 10.36
C ILE A 93 -5.43 2.85 10.73
N CYS A 94 -6.25 3.85 10.41
CA CYS A 94 -7.66 3.88 10.84
C CYS A 94 -8.68 4.05 9.71
N TYR A 95 -8.24 4.40 8.50
CA TYR A 95 -9.08 4.65 7.32
C TYR A 95 -10.27 5.60 7.57
N SER A 96 -10.20 6.43 8.61
CA SER A 96 -11.34 7.21 9.11
C SER A 96 -11.02 8.68 9.26
N HIS A 97 -9.81 9.02 9.69
CA HIS A 97 -9.38 10.39 9.94
C HIS A 97 -8.23 10.76 9.01
N GLN A 98 -8.14 12.05 8.66
CA GLN A 98 -7.05 12.57 7.85
C GLN A 98 -5.71 12.50 8.60
N ILE A 99 -4.64 12.46 7.84
CA ILE A 99 -3.26 12.62 8.28
C ILE A 99 -3.10 14.04 8.79
N GLN A 100 -2.64 14.18 10.03
CA GLN A 100 -2.56 15.46 10.73
C GLN A 100 -1.28 15.60 11.56
N ALA A 101 -0.51 14.53 11.72
CA ALA A 101 0.71 14.56 12.49
C ALA A 101 1.80 13.71 11.85
N GLU A 102 3.05 14.08 12.13
CA GLU A 102 4.26 13.49 11.56
C GLU A 102 5.27 13.16 12.67
N PHE A 103 5.89 11.99 12.55
CA PHE A 103 7.02 11.59 13.38
C PHE A 103 8.33 12.17 12.86
N ARG A 104 9.19 12.64 13.77
CA ARG A 104 10.56 13.02 13.47
C ARG A 104 11.55 12.10 14.20
N PRO A 105 12.65 11.67 13.55
CA PRO A 105 13.14 12.16 12.26
C PRO A 105 12.61 11.44 11.00
N CYS A 106 11.87 10.33 11.15
CA CYS A 106 11.54 9.44 10.02
C CYS A 106 10.49 9.97 9.02
N LYS A 107 9.79 11.07 9.34
CA LYS A 107 8.78 11.74 8.51
C LYS A 107 7.54 10.90 8.16
N HIS A 108 7.33 9.77 8.82
CA HIS A 108 6.10 9.03 8.64
C HIS A 108 4.91 9.76 9.27
N GLN A 109 3.74 9.66 8.63
CA GLN A 109 2.58 10.46 8.96
C GLN A 109 1.36 9.60 9.27
N ALA A 110 0.47 10.12 10.12
CA ALA A 110 -0.83 9.52 10.43
C ALA A 110 -1.78 10.56 11.05
N CYS A 111 -2.99 10.14 11.40
CA CYS A 111 -3.91 10.98 12.15
C CYS A 111 -3.45 11.17 13.59
N LEU A 112 -3.84 12.30 14.18
CA LEU A 112 -3.46 12.68 15.54
C LEU A 112 -3.91 11.66 16.59
N SER A 113 -5.12 11.11 16.44
CA SER A 113 -5.67 10.12 17.37
C SER A 113 -4.85 8.82 17.39
N CYS A 114 -4.43 8.32 16.23
CA CYS A 114 -3.60 7.12 16.14
C CYS A 114 -2.21 7.35 16.71
N ILE A 115 -1.59 8.49 16.41
CA ILE A 115 -0.27 8.82 16.95
C ILE A 115 -0.33 8.94 18.47
N ASN A 116 -1.27 9.71 19.03
CA ASN A 116 -1.36 9.91 20.48
C ASN A 116 -1.56 8.57 21.21
N MET A 117 -2.45 7.71 20.72
CA MET A 117 -2.69 6.39 21.33
C MET A 117 -1.43 5.52 21.32
N HIS A 118 -0.67 5.53 20.22
CA HIS A 118 0.60 4.80 20.11
C HIS A 118 1.69 5.41 21.01
N PHE A 119 1.79 6.74 21.06
CA PHE A 119 2.84 7.45 21.79
C PHE A 119 2.69 7.42 23.32
N MET A 120 1.51 7.03 23.80
CA MET A 120 1.28 6.70 25.22
C MET A 120 1.91 5.36 25.62
N THR A 121 2.16 4.44 24.67
CA THR A 121 2.65 3.09 24.96
C THR A 121 4.06 2.83 24.43
N SER A 122 4.45 3.42 23.29
CA SER A 122 5.76 3.24 22.67
C SER A 122 6.31 4.55 22.12
N LYS A 123 7.63 4.72 22.21
CA LYS A 123 8.37 5.88 21.68
C LYS A 123 9.02 5.63 20.32
N GLU A 124 8.58 4.59 19.63
CA GLU A 124 9.05 4.23 18.29
C GLU A 124 8.00 4.56 17.22
N CYS A 125 8.41 4.74 15.97
CA CYS A 125 7.49 4.88 14.85
C CYS A 125 6.80 3.53 14.56
N PHE A 126 5.48 3.49 14.36
CA PHE A 126 4.79 2.22 14.03
C PHE A 126 5.23 1.60 12.70
N PHE A 127 5.63 2.41 11.72
CA PHE A 127 6.04 1.95 10.38
C PHE A 127 7.47 1.43 10.34
N CYS A 128 8.44 2.25 10.74
CA CYS A 128 9.85 1.93 10.57
C CYS A 128 10.57 1.57 11.88
N LYS A 129 9.86 1.60 13.01
CA LYS A 129 10.39 1.31 14.37
C LYS A 129 11.53 2.22 14.84
N THR A 130 11.88 3.25 14.09
CA THR A 130 12.87 4.26 14.51
C THR A 130 12.37 4.99 15.76
N HIS A 131 13.27 5.24 16.72
CA HIS A 131 13.00 6.10 17.87
C HIS A 131 12.51 7.47 17.40
N VAL A 132 11.43 7.96 18.01
CA VAL A 132 10.81 9.22 17.64
C VAL A 132 11.26 10.30 18.61
N ASP A 133 11.89 11.35 18.10
CA ASP A 133 12.37 12.45 18.93
C ASP A 133 11.22 13.43 19.24
N GLN A 134 10.35 13.66 18.26
CA GLN A 134 9.20 14.55 18.40
C GLN A 134 8.08 14.19 17.43
N VAL A 135 6.87 14.59 17.81
CA VAL A 135 5.66 14.53 17.00
C VAL A 135 5.25 15.95 16.65
N VAL A 136 5.06 16.24 15.37
CA VAL A 136 4.68 17.56 14.87
C VAL A 136 3.26 17.53 14.30
N ASP A 137 2.44 18.50 14.67
CA ASP A 137 1.13 18.76 14.08
C ASP A 137 1.32 19.43 12.71
N LEU A 138 0.82 18.80 11.65
CA LEU A 138 0.93 19.29 10.28
C LEU A 138 -0.02 20.46 9.99
N ILE A 139 -1.10 20.61 10.77
CA ILE A 139 -2.05 21.72 10.62
C ILE A 139 -1.51 22.98 11.29
N THR A 140 -1.06 22.84 12.53
CA THR A 140 -0.62 24.00 13.33
C THR A 140 0.87 24.26 13.29
N GLY A 141 1.67 23.31 12.78
CA GLY A 141 3.14 23.36 12.77
C GLY A 141 3.77 23.23 14.16
N ARG A 142 2.98 22.90 15.19
CA ARG A 142 3.44 22.85 16.58
C ARG A 142 3.95 21.46 16.94
N VAL A 143 4.92 21.41 17.84
CA VAL A 143 5.36 20.15 18.45
C VAL A 143 4.30 19.72 19.47
N ILE A 144 3.70 18.55 19.23
CA ILE A 144 2.67 17.96 20.09
C ILE A 144 3.32 17.26 21.29
N ASP A 145 4.39 16.51 21.02
CA ASP A 145 5.17 15.82 22.05
C ASP A 145 6.64 15.84 21.63
N SER A 146 7.51 16.02 22.61
CA SER A 146 8.96 16.07 22.44
C SER A 146 9.59 15.18 23.51
N ILE A 147 10.29 14.14 23.07
CA ILE A 147 11.05 13.29 23.98
C ILE A 147 12.34 14.01 24.31
N LYS A 148 12.45 14.52 25.54
CA LYS A 148 13.74 15.00 26.03
C LYS A 148 14.67 13.79 26.17
N PRO A 149 15.92 13.85 25.69
CA PRO A 149 16.89 12.82 26.00
C PRO A 149 17.03 12.74 27.52
N ASN A 150 16.82 11.55 28.08
CA ASN A 150 17.01 11.30 29.49
C ASN A 150 18.53 11.37 29.78
N GLU A 151 19.00 12.47 30.37
CA GLU A 151 20.39 12.64 30.85
C GLU A 151 20.73 11.80 32.09
N ASN A 152 20.04 10.67 32.34
CA ASN A 152 20.37 9.76 33.44
C ASN A 152 20.78 8.38 32.92
N ASN A 153 21.95 8.28 32.30
CA ASN A 153 22.73 7.04 32.36
C ASN A 153 24.25 7.23 32.16
N THR A 154 24.83 8.20 32.87
CA THR A 154 26.30 8.30 32.99
C THR A 154 26.68 8.47 34.46
N LYS A 155 26.56 7.39 35.23
CA LYS A 155 27.32 7.14 36.47
C LYS A 155 26.96 5.72 36.92
N ASP A 156 27.88 4.81 36.64
CA ASP A 156 28.20 3.58 37.40
C ASP A 156 28.60 2.46 36.45
N LYS A 157 29.87 2.51 36.01
CA LYS A 157 30.76 1.34 35.94
C LYS A 157 32.21 1.78 35.82
#